data_AF-A0A534S0J3-F1
#
_entry.id   AF-A0A534S0J3-F1
#
_cell.length_a   1.000
_cell.length_b   1.000
_cell.length_c   1.000
_cell.angle_alpha   90.00
_cell.angle_beta   90.00
_cell.angle_gamma   90.00
#
_symmetry.space_group_name_H-M   'P 1'
#
loop_
_entity.id
_entity.type
_entity.pdbx_description
1 polymer ?
#
loop_
_entity_poly.entity_id
_entity_poly.type
_entity_poly.pdbx_seq_one_letter_code
_entity_poly.pdbx_strand_id
1 'polypeptide(L)' 'MKIFIDTANLAEIREAHAWGVVDGVTTNPSLVAKSGRTLESVIKEICAIV' A
#
# COMPACT_ATOMS: atom_id res chain seq x y z
N MET A 1 -2.29 -19.50 -1.40
CA MET A 1 -2.62 -18.44 -2.38
C MET A 1 -2.29 -17.11 -1.71
N LYS A 2 -1.69 -16.15 -2.42
CA LYS A 2 -1.40 -14.82 -1.86
C LYS A 2 -2.25 -13.76 -2.55
N ILE A 3 -2.77 -12.80 -1.80
CA ILE A 3 -3.58 -11.69 -2.29
C ILE A 3 -2.81 -10.39 -2.10
N PHE A 4 -2.71 -9.60 -3.16
CA PHE A 4 -2.07 -8.29 -3.15
C PHE A 4 -3.06 -7.24 -3.62
N ILE A 5 -3.01 -6.05 -3.03
CA ILE A 5 -3.80 -4.90 -3.49
C ILE A 5 -2.89 -3.91 -4.22
N ASP A 6 -3.41 -3.30 -5.28
CA ASP A 6 -2.65 -2.35 -6.11
C ASP A 6 -3.05 -0.91 -5.79
N THR A 7 -2.39 -0.32 -4.80
CA THR A 7 -2.69 1.05 -4.34
C THR A 7 -1.48 1.72 -3.69
N ALA A 8 -1.53 3.05 -3.57
CA ALA A 8 -0.63 3.85 -2.74
C ALA A 8 -1.37 4.55 -1.60
N ASN A 9 -2.68 4.30 -1.46
CA ASN A 9 -3.52 4.90 -0.43
C ASN A 9 -3.39 4.12 0.88
N LEU A 10 -2.75 4.73 1.88
CA LEU A 10 -2.50 4.09 3.16
C LEU A 10 -3.78 3.78 3.95
N ALA A 11 -4.88 4.50 3.70
CA ALA A 11 -6.16 4.20 4.34
C ALA A 11 -6.72 2.86 3.83
N GLU A 12 -6.74 2.67 2.51
CA GLU A 12 -7.15 1.42 1.86
C GLU A 12 -6.27 0.24 2.30
N ILE A 13 -4.96 0.47 2.41
CA ILE A 13 -4.01 -0.57 2.85
C ILE A 13 -4.28 -1.00 4.29
N ARG A 14 -4.52 -0.04 5.20
CA ARG A 14 -4.86 -0.35 6.59
C ARG A 14 -6.19 -1.08 6.71
N GLU A 15 -7.19 -0.69 5.94
CA GLU A 15 -8.50 -1.32 5.92
C GLU A 15 -8.40 -2.77 5.40
N ALA A 16 -7.76 -2.98 4.26
CA ALA A 16 -7.60 -4.30 3.66
C ALA A 16 -6.74 -5.23 4.53
N HIS A 17 -5.69 -4.70 5.19
CA HIS A 17 -4.95 -5.46 6.20
C HIS A 17 -5.83 -5.79 7.40
N ALA A 18 -6.64 -4.86 7.91
CA ALA A 18 -7.52 -5.10 9.05
C ALA A 18 -8.56 -6.20 8.78
N TRP A 19 -8.99 -6.35 7.52
CA TRP A 19 -9.84 -7.48 7.11
C TRP A 19 -9.12 -8.84 7.13
N GLY A 20 -7.80 -8.86 7.16
CA GLY A 20 -6.99 -10.09 7.18
C GLY A 20 -6.97 -10.84 5.85
N VAL A 21 -7.21 -10.14 4.73
CA VAL A 21 -7.37 -10.75 3.40
C VAL A 21 -6.20 -10.51 2.45
N VAL A 22 -5.23 -9.67 2.82
CA VAL A 22 -4.09 -9.29 1.96
C VAL A 22 -2.77 -9.75 2.57
N ASP A 23 -1.86 -10.21 1.71
CA ASP A 23 -0.49 -10.62 2.05
C ASP A 23 0.55 -9.55 1.68
N GLY A 24 0.13 -8.48 1.00
CA GLY A 24 1.03 -7.43 0.54
C GLY A 24 0.35 -6.39 -0.35
N VAL A 25 1.16 -5.44 -0.81
CA VAL A 25 0.73 -4.34 -1.66
C VAL A 25 1.64 -4.26 -2.87
N THR A 26 1.07 -4.09 -4.06
CA THR A 26 1.78 -3.63 -5.24
C THR A 26 1.54 -2.15 -5.41
N THR A 27 2.55 -1.43 -5.88
CA THR A 27 2.42 -0.01 -6.17
C THR A 27 3.38 0.38 -7.28
N ASN A 28 3.19 1.56 -7.84
CA ASN A 28 4.03 2.11 -8.90
C ASN A 28 4.17 3.63 -8.72
N PRO A 29 5.16 4.27 -9.37
CA PRO A 29 5.38 5.70 -9.25
C PRO A 29 4.15 6.56 -9.59
N SER A 30 3.32 6.13 -10.55
CA SER A 30 2.11 6.85 -10.96
C SER A 30 1.04 6.88 -9.87
N LEU A 31 0.86 5.78 -9.13
CA LEU A 31 -0.04 5.72 -7.98
C LEU A 31 0.47 6.60 -6.83
N VAL A 32 1.77 6.54 -6.54
CA VAL A 32 2.37 7.35 -5.49
C VAL A 32 2.32 8.84 -5.81
N ALA A 33 2.50 9.23 -7.08
CA ALA A 33 2.42 10.63 -7.49
C ALA A 33 1.08 11.31 -7.13
N LYS A 34 -0.03 10.54 -7.11
CA LYS A 34 -1.36 11.03 -6.70
C LYS A 34 -1.45 11.39 -5.22
N SER A 35 -0.58 10.82 -4.38
CA SER A 35 -0.51 11.14 -2.94
C SER A 35 0.26 12.43 -2.64
N GLY A 36 1.02 12.96 -3.60
CA GLY A 36 1.91 14.12 -3.38
C GLY A 36 3.14 13.80 -2.51
N ARG A 37 3.41 12.52 -2.23
CA ARG A 37 4.50 12.07 -1.37
C ARG A 37 5.63 11.43 -2.16
N THR A 38 6.79 11.27 -1.53
CA THR A 38 7.92 10.55 -2.13
C THR A 38 7.71 9.05 -2.09
N LEU A 39 8.18 8.35 -3.14
CA LEU A 39 8.12 6.89 -3.26
C LEU A 39 8.70 6.19 -2.03
N GLU A 40 9.86 6.62 -1.56
CA GLU A 40 10.52 6.02 -0.39
C GLU A 40 9.67 6.15 0.88
N SER A 41 9.04 7.31 1.11
CA SER A 41 8.20 7.51 2.30
C SER A 41 6.96 6.63 2.28
N VAL A 42 6.34 6.47 1.12
CA VAL A 42 5.15 5.62 0.96
C VAL A 42 5.52 4.16 1.12
N ILE A 43 6.59 3.68 0.47
CA ILE A 43 7.04 2.29 0.61
C ILE A 43 7.34 1.95 2.08
N LYS A 44 8.05 2.83 2.81
CA LYS A 44 8.35 2.61 4.23
C LYS A 44 7.09 2.46 5.07
N GLU A 45 6.06 3.26 4.80
CA GLU A 45 4.79 3.17 5.52
C GLU A 45 3.99 1.93 5.13
N ILE A 46 4.01 1.53 3.86
CA ILE A 46 3.40 0.28 3.41
C ILE A 46 4.04 -0.92 4.14
N CYS A 47 5.37 -1.00 4.19
CA CYS A 47 6.09 -2.08 4.89
C CYS A 47 5.95 -2.04 6.42
N ALA A 48 5.52 -0.92 7.00
CA ALA A 48 5.21 -0.83 8.42
C ALA A 48 3.78 -1.28 8.74
N ILE A 49 2.92 -1.36 7.73
CA ILE A 49 1.54 -1.85 7.88
C ILE A 49 1.49 -3.36 7.64
N VAL A 50 2.02 -3.83 6.51
CA VAL A 50 1.89 -5.21 6.01
C VAL A 50 3.19 -6.01 6.17
#